data_AF-A0A931P7Y7-F1
#
_entry.id   AF-A0A931P7Y7-F1
#
_cell.length_a   1.000
_cell.length_b   1.000
_cell.length_c   1.000
_cell.angle_alpha   90.00
_cell.angle_beta   90.00
_cell.angle_gamma   90.00
#
_symmetry.space_group_name_H-M   'P 1'
#
loop_
_entity.id
_entity.type
_entity.pdbx_description
1 polymer ?
#
loop_
_entity_poly.entity_id
_entity_poly.type
_entity_poly.pdbx_seq_one_letter_code
_entity_poly.pdbx_strand_id
1 'polypeptide(L)' 'MRVIQILLFAGIGYALCAVAGYFLVLAISTNRHDNSVEAVMTAAFVIGPLGAIVAGFLAAFRVGQ' A
#
# COMPACT_ATOMS: atom_id res chain seq x y z
N MET A 1 12.12 20.01 5.13
CA MET A 1 11.38 19.04 5.97
C MET A 1 10.06 18.55 5.35
N ARG A 2 9.32 19.39 4.61
CA ARG A 2 8.04 19.04 3.96
C ARG A 2 8.09 17.77 3.08
N VAL A 3 9.11 17.64 2.23
CA VAL A 3 9.29 16.45 1.35
C VAL A 3 9.51 15.18 2.16
N ILE A 4 10.30 15.25 3.24
CA ILE A 4 10.57 14.09 4.11
C ILE A 4 9.27 13.59 4.75
N GLN A 5 8.40 14.50 5.20
CA GLN A 5 7.09 14.13 5.75
C GLN A 5 6.24 13.39 4.69
N ILE A 6 6.17 13.92 3.47
CA ILE A 6 5.41 13.28 2.37
C ILE A 6 5.94 11.87 2.10
N LEU A 7 7.27 11.69 2.02
CA LEU A 7 7.89 10.39 1.79
C LEU A 7 7.64 9.42 2.95
N LEU A 8 7.65 9.91 4.20
CA LEU A 8 7.33 9.09 5.37
C LEU A 8 5.87 8.62 5.33
N PHE A 9 4.92 9.51 5.05
CA PHE A 9 3.51 9.13 4.92
C PHE A 9 3.26 8.19 3.74
N ALA A 10 3.93 8.40 2.61
CA ALA A 10 3.88 7.47 1.48
C ALA A 10 4.42 6.08 1.85
N GLY A 11 5.57 6.02 2.54
CA GLY A 11 6.14 4.75 3.01
C GLY A 11 5.26 4.01 4.02
N ILE A 12 4.65 4.74 4.97
CA ILE A 12 3.70 4.17 5.93
C ILE A 12 2.44 3.69 5.20
N GLY A 13 1.89 4.49 4.28
CA GLY A 13 0.74 4.11 3.46
C GLY A 13 1.00 2.86 2.62
N TYR A 14 2.21 2.75 2.04
CA TYR A 14 2.65 1.54 1.35
C TYR A 14 2.58 0.32 2.27
N ALA A 15 3.24 0.40 3.43
CA ALA A 15 3.35 -0.73 4.34
C ALA A 15 1.98 -1.19 4.86
N LEU A 16 1.13 -0.25 5.29
CA LEU A 16 -0.20 -0.56 5.81
C LEU A 16 -1.10 -1.19 4.73
N CYS A 17 -1.12 -0.61 3.53
CA CYS A 17 -1.95 -1.13 2.44
C CYS A 17 -1.40 -2.44 1.88
N ALA A 18 -0.08 -2.64 1.82
CA ALA A 18 0.51 -3.92 1.42
C ALA A 18 0.12 -5.03 2.41
N VAL A 19 0.24 -4.81 3.72
CA VAL A 19 -0.16 -5.79 4.72
C VAL A 19 -1.67 -6.08 4.66
N ALA A 20 -2.51 -5.03 4.61
CA ALA A 20 -3.95 -5.20 4.49
C ALA A 20 -4.34 -5.93 3.19
N GLY A 21 -3.70 -5.57 2.07
CA GLY A 21 -3.92 -6.16 0.76
C GLY A 21 -3.53 -7.63 0.69
N TYR A 22 -2.44 -8.02 1.35
CA TYR A 22 -2.01 -9.41 1.46
C TYR A 22 -3.09 -10.28 2.11
N PHE A 23 -3.58 -9.86 3.28
CA PHE A 23 -4.64 -10.60 3.97
C PHE A 23 -5.97 -10.57 3.22
N LEU A 24 -6.27 -9.47 2.52
CA LEU A 24 -7.47 -9.36 1.69
C LEU A 24 -7.45 -10.37 0.54
N VAL A 25 -6.32 -10.50 -0.17
CA VAL A 25 -6.18 -11.46 -1.28
C VAL A 25 -6.23 -12.89 -0.76
N LEU A 26 -5.54 -13.20 0.35
CA LEU A 26 -5.65 -14.51 1.00
C LEU A 26 -7.09 -14.90 1.35
N ALA A 27 -7.91 -13.93 1.77
CA ALA A 27 -9.29 -14.18 2.19
C ALA A 27 -10.26 -14.34 1.01
N ILE A 28 -10.02 -13.64 -0.11
CA ILE A 28 -10.97 -13.54 -1.23
C ILE A 28 -10.56 -14.40 -2.43
N SER A 29 -9.27 -14.61 -2.67
CA SER A 29 -8.79 -15.30 -3.87
C SER A 29 -9.20 -16.76 -3.88
N THR A 30 -9.74 -17.20 -5.03
CA THR A 30 -10.13 -18.58 -5.29
C THR A 30 -8.98 -19.44 -5.78
N ASN A 31 -7.82 -18.85 -6.06
CA ASN A 31 -6.63 -19.58 -6.46
C ASN A 31 -6.17 -20.50 -5.32
N ARG A 32 -6.15 -21.82 -5.57
CA ARG A 32 -5.75 -22.83 -4.58
C ARG A 32 -4.34 -23.36 -4.78
N HIS A 33 -3.74 -23.11 -5.94
CA HIS A 33 -2.40 -23.61 -6.25
C HIS A 33 -1.32 -22.68 -5.67
N ASP A 34 -1.42 -21.37 -5.91
CA ASP A 34 -0.36 -20.40 -5.57
C ASP A 34 -0.89 -19.11 -4.90
N ASN A 35 -1.89 -19.26 -4.03
CA ASN A 35 -2.55 -18.11 -3.38
C ASN A 35 -1.57 -17.19 -2.64
N SER A 36 -0.62 -17.79 -1.92
CA SER A 36 0.37 -17.02 -1.15
C SER A 36 1.25 -16.15 -2.05
N VAL A 37 1.64 -16.66 -3.23
CA VAL A 37 2.44 -15.90 -4.21
C VAL A 37 1.59 -14.79 -4.82
N GLU A 38 0.36 -15.09 -5.24
CA GLU A 38 -0.58 -14.10 -5.77
C GLU A 38 -0.82 -12.97 -4.75
N ALA A 39 -1.03 -13.31 -3.48
CA ALA A 39 -1.23 -12.36 -2.40
C ALA A 39 -0.01 -11.45 -2.21
N VAL A 40 1.21 -12.00 -2.18
CA VAL A 40 2.43 -11.18 -2.06
C VAL A 40 2.61 -10.27 -3.28
N MET A 41 2.45 -10.80 -4.49
CA MET A 41 2.63 -10.01 -5.71
C MET A 41 1.61 -8.87 -5.80
N THR A 42 0.34 -9.15 -5.51
CA THR A 42 -0.73 -8.15 -5.55
C THR A 42 -0.56 -7.10 -4.45
N ALA A 43 -0.21 -7.53 -3.23
CA ALA A 43 0.06 -6.63 -2.12
C ALA A 43 1.25 -5.70 -2.39
N ALA A 44 2.38 -6.25 -2.85
CA ALA A 44 3.63 -5.50 -2.99
C ALA A 44 3.66 -4.57 -4.20
N PHE A 45 3.04 -4.97 -5.32
CA PHE A 45 3.14 -4.26 -6.60
C PHE A 45 1.87 -3.51 -7.01
N VAL A 46 0.73 -3.74 -6.35
CA VAL A 46 -0.53 -3.05 -6.66
C VAL A 46 -1.08 -2.32 -5.45
N ILE A 47 -1.44 -3.05 -4.39
CA ILE A 47 -2.17 -2.46 -3.25
C ILE A 47 -1.28 -1.54 -2.42
N GLY A 48 -0.04 -1.94 -2.14
CA GLY A 48 0.97 -1.13 -1.46
C GLY A 48 1.25 0.19 -2.19
N PRO A 49 1.64 0.17 -3.48
CA PRO A 49 1.87 1.40 -4.25
C PRO A 49 0.65 2.33 -4.30
N LEU A 50 -0.57 1.79 -4.41
CA LEU A 50 -1.80 2.59 -4.32
C LEU A 50 -1.93 3.28 -2.96
N GLY A 51 -1.68 2.57 -1.85
CA GLY A 51 -1.64 3.14 -0.51
C GLY A 51 -0.59 4.25 -0.35
N ALA A 52 0.59 4.06 -0.95
CA ALA A 52 1.67 5.04 -0.95
C ALA A 52 1.25 6.34 -1.65
N ILE A 53 0.64 6.22 -2.82
CA ILE A 53 0.16 7.35 -3.62
C ILE A 53 -0.90 8.11 -2.84
N VAL A 54 -1.91 7.41 -2.29
CA VAL A 54 -2.99 8.05 -1.54
C VAL A 54 -2.45 8.78 -0.29
N ALA A 55 -1.65 8.09 0.54
CA ALA A 55 -1.12 8.69 1.76
C ALA A 55 -0.15 9.84 1.48
N GLY A 56 0.73 9.68 0.49
CA GLY A 56 1.66 10.73 0.06
C GLY A 56 0.93 11.95 -0.48
N PHE A 57 -0.10 11.75 -1.30
CA PHE A 57 -0.94 12.82 -1.82
C PHE A 57 -1.60 13.57 -0.65
N LEU A 58 -2.30 12.87 0.25
CA LEU A 58 -2.94 13.49 1.42
C LEU A 58 -1.95 14.30 2.29
N ALA A 59 -0.73 13.77 2.50
CA ALA A 59 0.31 14.50 3.19
C ALA A 59 0.75 15.77 2.44
N ALA A 60 0.87 15.71 1.10
CA ALA A 60 1.20 16.86 0.29
C ALA A 60 0.10 17.94 0.35
N PHE A 61 -1.18 17.57 0.29
CA PHE A 61 -2.29 18.53 0.46
C PHE A 61 -2.25 19.20 1.83
N ARG A 62 -2.03 18.43 2.89
CA ARG A 62 -1.98 18.96 4.25
C ARG A 62 -0.83 19.97 4.44
N VAL A 63 0.32 19.70 3.82
CA VAL A 63 1.53 20.52 3.97
C VAL A 63 1.53 21.75 3.04
N GLY A 64 0.73 21.71 1.97
CA GLY A 64 0.53 22.81 1.04
C GLY A 64 -0.46 23.88 1.53
N GLN A 65 -1.30 23.56 2.52
CA GLN A 65 -2.09 24.54 3.28
C GLN A 65 -1.24 25.24 4.35
#